data_AF-A0A350KNT7-F1
#
_entry.id   AF-A0A350KNT7-F1
#
_cell.length_a   1.000
_cell.length_b   1.000
_cell.length_c   1.000
_cell.angle_alpha   90.00
_cell.angle_beta   90.00
_cell.angle_gamma   90.00
#
_symmetry.space_group_name_H-M   'P 1'
#
loop_
_entity.id
_entity.type
_entity.pdbx_description
1 polymer ?
#
loop_
_entity_poly.entity_id
_entity_poly.type
_entity_poly.pdbx_seq_one_letter_code
_entity_poly.pdbx_strand_id
1 'polypeptide(L)'
;MKIVATVFLLCFLFPIRLTAATILHVGANVEADVFVNGRLCGRTPLFLTQDGDMEIVLIKSGYRPATILHRRIRKKRIMSATSGDPPRKEFLLADERFGMGIWCGERPGGGPYDFGTSYGTCVTLGSSSYPTAFAAVAPSETTRFALPYRATEYAPQQIYVYMTKSETGETSAQDWLLRRFIVGNFGNFVMGEEARFLATVSRMTGLTEGQIKKIVIANPTPDAAANAIAERAGEKK
;
A
#
# COMPACT_ATOMS: atom_id res chain seq x y z
N MET A 1 -7.40 64.17 11.06
CA MET A 1 -8.01 62.85 10.80
C MET A 1 -7.51 62.33 9.47
N LYS A 2 -6.63 61.30 9.43
CA LYS A 2 -6.27 60.50 8.22
C LYS A 2 -5.12 59.51 8.54
N ILE A 3 -5.30 58.61 9.53
CA ILE A 3 -4.37 57.48 9.75
C ILE A 3 -5.17 56.29 10.26
N VAL A 4 -6.06 55.73 9.44
CA VAL A 4 -6.77 54.47 9.78
C VAL A 4 -6.84 53.50 8.59
N ALA A 5 -6.45 53.91 7.39
CA ALA A 5 -6.71 53.13 6.17
C ALA A 5 -5.58 52.18 5.72
N THR A 6 -4.46 52.09 6.44
CA THR A 6 -3.25 51.41 5.89
C THR A 6 -2.98 50.01 6.46
N VAL A 7 -3.67 49.60 7.53
CA VAL A 7 -3.40 48.28 8.16
C VAL A 7 -4.29 47.16 7.61
N PHE A 8 -5.41 47.48 6.96
CA PHE A 8 -6.35 46.48 6.46
C PHE A 8 -5.97 45.86 5.10
N LEU A 9 -4.99 46.44 4.39
CA LEU A 9 -4.57 46.00 3.05
C LEU A 9 -3.46 44.93 3.05
N LEU A 10 -2.85 44.62 4.20
CA LEU A 10 -1.71 43.69 4.25
C LEU A 10 -2.11 42.20 4.42
N CYS A 11 -3.34 41.91 4.84
CA CYS A 11 -3.80 40.53 5.04
C CYS A 11 -4.28 39.82 3.76
N PHE A 12 -4.51 40.53 2.65
CA PHE A 12 -4.94 39.94 1.38
C PHE A 12 -3.79 39.54 0.44
N LEU A 13 -2.53 39.89 0.77
CA LEU A 13 -1.37 39.64 -0.10
C LEU A 13 -0.62 38.34 0.21
N PHE A 14 -0.95 37.66 1.30
CA PHE A 14 -0.41 36.32 1.58
C PHE A 14 -1.59 35.37 1.77
N PRO A 15 -1.87 34.45 0.83
CA PRO A 15 -2.67 33.30 1.17
C PRO A 15 -1.88 32.55 2.25
N ILE A 16 -2.25 32.76 3.52
CA ILE A 16 -1.79 31.92 4.61
C ILE A 16 -2.27 30.53 4.23
N ARG A 17 -1.39 29.73 3.64
CA ARG A 17 -1.63 28.31 3.45
C ARG A 17 -1.62 27.74 4.86
N LEU A 18 -2.77 27.73 5.53
CA LEU A 18 -3.00 26.85 6.67
C LEU A 18 -2.82 25.43 6.13
N THR A 19 -1.60 24.95 6.17
CA THR A 19 -1.29 23.56 5.93
C THR A 19 -1.87 22.81 7.11
N ALA A 20 -3.00 22.14 6.91
CA ALA A 20 -3.54 21.23 7.92
C ALA A 20 -2.41 20.26 8.32
N ALA A 21 -2.01 20.35 9.59
CA ALA A 21 -1.07 19.43 10.20
C ALA A 21 -1.64 18.02 10.06
N THR A 22 -0.86 17.14 9.47
CA THR A 22 -1.28 15.78 9.13
C THR A 22 -0.61 14.83 10.12
N ILE A 23 -1.34 13.89 10.73
CA ILE A 23 -0.78 13.01 11.76
C ILE A 23 -0.38 11.69 11.13
N LEU A 24 0.91 11.37 11.16
CA LEU A 24 1.48 10.12 10.68
C LEU A 24 1.71 9.15 11.85
N HIS A 25 1.07 7.98 11.81
CA HIS A 25 1.36 6.87 12.71
C HIS A 25 2.49 6.00 12.14
N VAL A 26 3.51 5.74 12.97
CA VAL A 26 4.65 4.88 12.63
C VAL A 26 4.72 3.74 13.65
N GLY A 27 4.34 2.55 13.21
CA GLY A 27 4.49 1.30 13.96
C GLY A 27 5.64 0.45 13.42
N ALA A 28 6.15 -0.47 14.25
CA ALA A 28 7.15 -1.43 13.82
C ALA A 28 6.98 -2.80 14.49
N ASN A 29 7.66 -3.81 13.95
CA ASN A 29 7.72 -5.16 14.53
C ASN A 29 8.51 -5.23 15.86
N VAL A 30 9.26 -4.17 16.19
CA VAL A 30 10.02 -4.00 17.42
C VAL A 30 9.91 -2.55 17.92
N GLU A 31 10.12 -2.33 19.22
CA GLU A 31 10.29 -0.99 19.79
C GLU A 31 11.66 -0.43 19.36
N ALA A 32 11.63 0.53 18.43
CA ALA A 32 12.80 1.16 17.82
C ALA A 32 12.80 2.67 18.07
N ASP A 33 13.98 3.27 18.22
CA ASP A 33 14.15 4.71 18.30
C ASP A 33 13.88 5.33 16.93
N VAL A 34 13.04 6.38 16.90
CA VAL A 34 12.58 7.05 15.69
C VAL A 34 13.25 8.41 15.57
N PHE A 35 13.97 8.60 14.46
CA PHE A 35 14.59 9.86 14.10
C PHE A 35 13.83 10.48 12.91
N VAL A 36 13.50 11.76 12.98
CA VAL A 36 12.91 12.51 11.87
C VAL A 36 13.87 13.62 11.46
N ASN A 37 14.29 13.61 10.19
CA ASN A 37 15.28 14.55 9.65
C ASN A 37 16.54 14.66 10.54
N GLY A 38 17.01 13.52 11.05
CA GLY A 38 18.18 13.41 11.93
C GLY A 38 17.95 13.74 13.41
N ARG A 39 16.74 14.11 13.83
CA ARG A 39 16.41 14.41 15.24
C ARG A 39 15.64 13.28 15.91
N LEU A 40 16.03 12.87 17.11
CA LEU A 40 15.31 11.87 17.89
C LEU A 40 13.92 12.41 18.29
N CYS A 41 12.86 11.71 17.90
CA CYS A 41 11.47 12.10 18.18
C CYS A 41 10.78 11.20 19.20
N GLY A 42 11.24 9.97 19.39
CA GLY A 42 10.63 9.02 20.33
C GLY A 42 10.90 7.58 19.95
N ARG A 43 9.99 6.67 20.31
CA ARG A 43 10.07 5.23 20.02
C ARG A 43 8.78 4.71 19.41
N THR A 44 8.87 3.67 18.57
CA THR A 44 7.69 3.01 18.00
C THR A 44 6.89 2.23 19.05
N PRO A 45 5.54 2.25 18.99
CA PRO A 45 4.70 3.02 18.06
C PRO A 45 4.66 4.53 18.40
N LEU A 46 4.73 5.38 17.38
CA LEU A 46 4.81 6.85 17.52
C LEU A 46 3.86 7.57 16.56
N PHE A 47 3.25 8.66 17.02
CA PHE A 47 2.53 9.62 16.18
C PHE A 47 3.40 10.84 15.90
N LEU A 48 3.53 11.20 14.63
CA LEU A 48 4.34 12.31 14.15
C LEU A 48 3.45 13.36 13.49
N THR A 49 3.68 14.63 13.81
CA THR A 49 3.06 15.74 13.09
C THR A 49 3.85 16.00 11.81
N GLN A 50 3.21 15.81 10.66
CA GLN A 50 3.82 16.00 9.36
C GLN A 50 3.75 17.47 8.92
N ASP A 51 4.93 18.10 8.93
CA ASP A 51 5.16 19.46 8.42
C ASP A 51 5.99 19.46 7.14
N GLY A 52 5.61 18.62 6.16
CA GLY A 52 6.24 18.54 4.84
C GLY A 52 6.76 17.14 4.51
N ASP A 53 7.86 17.10 3.76
CA ASP A 53 8.57 15.85 3.47
C ASP A 53 9.43 15.49 4.69
N MET A 54 9.38 14.22 5.08
CA MET A 54 10.08 13.70 6.25
C MET A 54 10.95 12.51 5.88
N GLU A 55 12.21 12.55 6.30
CA GLU A 55 13.07 11.37 6.37
C GLU A 55 12.93 10.75 7.75
N ILE A 56 12.37 9.55 7.82
CA ILE A 56 12.11 8.82 9.06
C ILE A 56 13.11 7.67 9.14
N VAL A 57 13.97 7.65 10.16
CA VAL A 57 14.96 6.59 10.38
C VAL A 57 14.63 5.85 11.67
N LEU A 58 14.43 4.54 11.60
CA LEU A 58 14.24 3.67 12.76
C LEU A 58 15.54 2.96 13.08
N ILE A 59 15.96 3.02 14.34
CA ILE A 59 17.18 2.39 14.85
C ILE A 59 16.84 1.51 16.04
N LYS A 60 17.32 0.27 16.02
CA LYS A 60 17.24 -0.66 17.15
C LYS A 60 18.51 -1.50 17.19
N SER A 61 19.11 -1.64 18.38
CA SER A 61 20.27 -2.53 18.57
C SER A 61 19.94 -3.96 18.15
N GLY A 62 20.83 -4.60 17.38
CA GLY A 62 20.62 -5.94 16.81
C GLY A 62 19.74 -5.98 15.56
N TYR A 63 19.32 -4.82 15.03
CA TYR A 63 18.53 -4.70 13.81
C TYR A 63 19.21 -3.76 12.82
N ARG A 64 18.94 -4.00 11.53
CA ARG A 64 19.39 -3.09 10.48
C ARG A 64 18.51 -1.82 10.49
N PRO A 65 19.10 -0.64 10.30
CA PRO A 65 18.35 0.62 10.30
C PRO A 65 17.37 0.66 9.13
N ALA A 66 16.20 1.28 9.36
CA ALA A 66 15.16 1.42 8.34
C ALA A 66 14.90 2.89 8.02
N THR A 67 15.02 3.29 6.76
CA THR A 67 14.89 4.70 6.32
C THR A 67 13.68 4.88 5.42
N ILE A 68 12.71 5.69 5.81
CA ILE A 68 11.46 5.90 5.08
C ILE A 68 11.39 7.36 4.66
N LEU A 69 11.34 7.60 3.36
CA LEU A 69 11.07 8.92 2.79
C LEU A 69 9.55 9.09 2.67
N HIS A 70 8.95 9.75 3.65
CA HIS A 70 7.52 10.03 3.63
C HIS A 70 7.28 11.41 3.01
N ARG A 71 6.76 11.41 1.77
CA ARG A 71 6.45 12.65 1.03
C ARG A 71 5.02 13.05 1.25
N ARG A 72 4.79 14.35 1.42
CA ARG A 72 3.42 14.88 1.47
C ARG A 72 2.80 14.76 0.09
N ILE A 73 1.76 13.92 -0.05
CA ILE A 73 1.00 13.83 -1.29
C ILE A 73 0.26 15.16 -1.48
N ARG A 74 0.81 16.03 -2.32
CA ARG A 74 0.09 17.20 -2.84
C ARG A 74 -0.94 16.65 -3.80
N LYS A 75 -2.24 16.68 -3.44
CA LYS A 75 -3.32 16.48 -4.43
C LYS A 75 -3.12 17.52 -5.54
N LYS A 76 -2.50 17.13 -6.64
CA LYS A 76 -2.57 17.93 -7.87
C LYS A 76 -4.01 17.82 -8.32
N ARG A 77 -4.76 18.92 -8.28
CA ARG A 77 -6.00 19.03 -9.07
C ARG A 77 -5.54 18.88 -10.52
N ILE A 78 -5.66 17.68 -11.07
CA ILE A 78 -5.67 17.52 -12.51
C ILE A 78 -6.97 18.20 -12.93
N MET A 79 -6.89 19.45 -13.38
CA MET A 79 -7.98 20.04 -14.11
C MET A 79 -8.06 19.25 -15.41
N SER A 80 -8.97 18.29 -15.46
CA SER A 80 -9.37 17.69 -16.72
C SER A 80 -9.98 18.82 -17.55
N ALA A 81 -9.19 19.38 -18.44
CA ALA A 81 -9.72 20.15 -19.56
C ALA A 81 -10.27 19.14 -20.58
N THR A 82 -11.31 18.39 -20.19
CA THR A 82 -12.22 17.88 -21.20
C THR A 82 -12.85 19.11 -21.81
N SER A 83 -12.39 19.44 -23.03
CA SER A 83 -13.08 20.41 -23.88
C SER A 83 -14.57 20.09 -23.81
N GLY A 84 -15.41 21.10 -23.59
CA GLY A 84 -16.87 20.97 -23.69
C GLY A 84 -17.35 20.70 -25.11
N ASP A 85 -16.43 20.53 -26.07
CA ASP A 85 -16.76 20.15 -27.42
C ASP A 85 -17.34 18.73 -27.45
N PRO A 86 -18.52 18.53 -28.05
CA PRO A 86 -19.01 17.19 -28.34
C PRO A 86 -18.00 16.48 -29.25
N PRO A 87 -17.78 15.16 -29.06
CA PRO A 87 -16.85 14.40 -29.88
C PRO A 87 -17.23 14.53 -31.36
N ARG A 88 -16.35 15.11 -32.18
CA ARG A 88 -16.56 15.17 -33.63
C ARG A 88 -16.47 13.76 -34.18
N LYS A 89 -17.55 13.31 -34.82
CA LYS A 89 -17.65 11.96 -35.44
C LYS A 89 -16.58 11.71 -36.51
N GLU A 90 -15.98 12.78 -37.03
CA GLU A 90 -14.92 12.78 -38.06
C GLU A 90 -13.62 12.09 -37.60
N PHE A 91 -13.36 11.98 -36.30
CA PHE A 91 -12.15 11.32 -35.77
C PHE A 91 -12.34 9.81 -35.48
N LEU A 92 -13.53 9.27 -35.68
CA LEU A 92 -13.81 7.84 -35.61
C LEU A 92 -13.68 7.21 -37.02
N LEU A 93 -12.48 7.27 -37.59
CA LEU A 93 -12.13 6.56 -38.83
C LEU A 93 -11.74 5.09 -38.55
N ALA A 94 -12.49 4.41 -37.69
CA ALA A 94 -12.49 2.94 -37.66
C ALA A 94 -13.72 2.47 -38.44
N ASP A 95 -13.65 2.67 -39.75
CA ASP A 95 -14.65 2.26 -40.72
C ASP A 95 -14.72 0.72 -40.80
N GLU A 96 -15.94 0.22 -40.98
CA GLU A 96 -16.42 -1.14 -40.72
C GLU A 96 -16.03 -2.16 -41.82
N ARG A 97 -14.76 -2.23 -42.23
CA ARG A 97 -14.34 -3.16 -43.30
C ARG A 97 -13.05 -3.91 -43.02
N PHE A 98 -13.12 -4.89 -42.12
CA PHE A 98 -12.25 -6.06 -42.21
C PHE A 98 -13.07 -7.32 -41.93
N GLY A 99 -13.63 -7.88 -43.00
CA GLY A 99 -14.08 -9.28 -42.99
C GLY A 99 -12.85 -10.17 -42.88
N MET A 100 -12.71 -10.88 -41.76
CA MET A 100 -11.77 -11.99 -41.62
C MET A 100 -12.56 -13.21 -41.19
N GLY A 101 -12.67 -14.17 -42.11
CA GLY A 101 -13.39 -15.42 -41.93
C GLY A 101 -12.84 -16.21 -40.75
N ILE A 102 -13.74 -16.62 -39.87
CA ILE A 102 -13.48 -17.46 -38.71
C ILE A 102 -13.18 -18.87 -39.22
N TRP A 103 -11.92 -19.29 -39.13
CA TRP A 103 -11.53 -20.70 -39.16
C TRP A 103 -11.43 -21.21 -37.71
N CYS A 104 -12.54 -21.70 -37.17
CA CYS A 104 -12.52 -22.55 -35.98
C CYS A 104 -12.56 -24.00 -36.47
N GLY A 105 -11.42 -24.68 -36.45
CA GLY A 105 -11.35 -26.09 -36.79
C GLY A 105 -12.04 -26.92 -35.71
N GLU A 106 -13.20 -27.49 -36.03
CA GLU A 106 -13.66 -28.73 -35.42
C GLU A 106 -12.69 -29.85 -35.83
N ARG A 107 -12.09 -30.55 -34.87
CA ARG A 107 -11.54 -31.88 -35.13
C ARG A 107 -12.62 -32.91 -34.78
N PRO A 108 -13.07 -33.74 -35.74
CA PRO A 108 -13.89 -34.90 -35.42
C PRO A 108 -12.98 -36.04 -34.92
N GLY A 109 -13.19 -36.47 -33.68
CA GLY A 109 -12.59 -37.70 -33.14
C GLY A 109 -11.62 -37.47 -31.97
N GLY A 110 -12.13 -37.63 -30.76
CA GLY A 110 -11.34 -37.77 -29.52
C GLY A 110 -12.19 -38.49 -28.47
N GLY A 111 -11.72 -39.66 -28.02
CA GLY A 111 -12.46 -40.56 -27.11
C GLY A 111 -12.59 -40.04 -25.67
N PRO A 112 -13.23 -40.81 -24.78
CA PRO A 112 -13.75 -40.30 -23.51
C PRO A 112 -12.74 -40.08 -22.37
N TYR A 113 -11.43 -39.98 -22.65
CA TYR A 113 -10.44 -39.73 -21.60
C TYR A 113 -9.32 -38.80 -22.10
N ASP A 114 -9.53 -37.48 -22.00
CA ASP A 114 -8.43 -36.51 -22.07
C ASP A 114 -8.63 -35.41 -21.02
N PHE A 115 -7.77 -35.45 -20.00
CA PHE A 115 -7.64 -34.46 -18.93
C PHE A 115 -6.78 -33.30 -19.45
N GLY A 116 -7.37 -32.12 -19.66
CA GLY A 116 -6.60 -30.94 -20.08
C GLY A 116 -7.42 -29.68 -20.29
N THR A 117 -8.01 -29.12 -19.23
CA THR A 117 -8.60 -27.76 -19.28
C THR A 117 -7.51 -26.69 -19.23
N SER A 118 -6.92 -26.39 -20.40
CA SER A 118 -6.30 -25.09 -20.66
C SER A 118 -7.41 -24.10 -21.03
N TYR A 119 -7.84 -23.25 -20.08
CA TYR A 119 -8.68 -22.10 -20.38
C TYR A 119 -7.86 -21.07 -21.16
N GLY A 120 -7.88 -21.13 -22.48
CA GLY A 120 -7.45 -20.02 -23.34
C GLY A 120 -8.59 -19.02 -23.46
N THR A 121 -8.53 -17.92 -22.70
CA THR A 121 -9.40 -16.77 -22.93
C THR A 121 -8.85 -15.94 -24.09
N CYS A 122 -9.54 -15.96 -25.22
CA CYS A 122 -9.26 -15.09 -26.36
C CYS A 122 -9.71 -13.66 -26.00
N VAL A 123 -8.78 -12.75 -25.73
CA VAL A 123 -9.06 -11.33 -25.60
C VAL A 123 -8.89 -10.70 -26.99
N THR A 124 -10.00 -10.28 -27.60
CA THR A 124 -10.02 -9.50 -28.84
C THR A 124 -9.53 -8.08 -28.55
N LEU A 125 -8.27 -7.78 -28.89
CA LEU A 125 -7.75 -6.41 -28.90
C LEU A 125 -8.19 -5.70 -30.17
N GLY A 126 -9.27 -4.93 -30.10
CA GLY A 126 -9.54 -3.86 -31.05
C GLY A 126 -8.50 -2.76 -30.86
N SER A 127 -7.51 -2.67 -31.74
CA SER A 127 -6.45 -1.66 -31.67
C SER A 127 -6.97 -0.32 -32.17
N SER A 128 -7.49 0.51 -31.28
CA SER A 128 -7.47 1.95 -31.45
C SER A 128 -6.16 2.47 -30.84
N SER A 129 -5.22 2.82 -31.71
CA SER A 129 -3.93 3.39 -31.33
C SER A 129 -4.11 4.85 -30.94
N TYR A 130 -4.39 5.10 -29.66
CA TYR A 130 -4.03 6.37 -29.04
C TYR A 130 -2.55 6.31 -28.66
N PRO A 131 -1.78 7.40 -28.79
CA PRO A 131 -0.47 7.49 -28.16
C PRO A 131 -0.66 7.58 -26.64
N THR A 132 -1.06 6.49 -26.01
CA THR A 132 -0.74 6.27 -24.61
C THR A 132 0.74 6.00 -24.58
N ALA A 133 1.51 6.93 -24.03
CA ALA A 133 2.84 6.64 -23.54
C ALA A 133 2.69 5.53 -22.49
N PHE A 134 2.68 4.28 -22.95
CA PHE A 134 2.97 3.16 -22.10
C PHE A 134 4.43 3.35 -21.74
N ALA A 135 4.67 3.83 -20.52
CA ALA A 135 5.84 3.38 -19.81
C ALA A 135 5.69 1.86 -19.71
N ALA A 136 6.20 1.14 -20.70
CA ALA A 136 6.56 -0.25 -20.56
C ALA A 136 7.69 -0.26 -19.53
N VAL A 137 7.31 -0.15 -18.26
CA VAL A 137 8.18 -0.54 -17.17
C VAL A 137 8.32 -2.03 -17.36
N ALA A 138 9.42 -2.43 -18.02
CA ALA A 138 9.90 -3.79 -17.97
C ALA A 138 9.72 -4.31 -16.53
N PRO A 139 9.31 -5.57 -16.30
CA PRO A 139 9.39 -6.16 -14.97
C PRO A 139 10.88 -6.17 -14.59
N SER A 140 11.33 -5.08 -13.98
CA SER A 140 12.70 -4.87 -13.58
C SER A 140 12.92 -5.65 -12.30
N GLU A 141 13.23 -6.94 -12.47
CA GLU A 141 14.04 -7.66 -11.49
C GLU A 141 15.46 -7.10 -11.39
N THR A 142 15.81 -6.10 -12.20
CA THR A 142 17.13 -5.46 -12.20
C THR A 142 17.13 -4.24 -11.27
N THR A 143 17.87 -4.38 -10.17
CA THR A 143 18.08 -3.41 -9.07
C THR A 143 17.02 -3.41 -7.97
N ARG A 144 16.71 -4.57 -7.39
CA ARG A 144 16.16 -4.61 -6.02
C ARG A 144 17.25 -4.08 -5.08
N PHE A 145 17.19 -2.81 -4.71
CA PHE A 145 17.61 -2.45 -3.36
C PHE A 145 16.74 -3.30 -2.44
N ALA A 146 17.25 -4.46 -2.01
CA ALA A 146 16.71 -5.19 -0.90
C ALA A 146 16.97 -4.29 0.31
N LEU A 147 16.07 -3.32 0.51
CA LEU A 147 16.08 -2.49 1.69
C LEU A 147 16.17 -3.46 2.88
N PRO A 148 17.01 -3.16 3.87
CA PRO A 148 17.19 -4.05 5.02
C PRO A 148 15.96 -4.11 5.95
N TYR A 149 14.80 -3.69 5.45
CA TYR A 149 13.51 -3.62 6.08
C TYR A 149 12.41 -3.73 5.01
N ARG A 150 11.20 -4.04 5.46
CA ARG A 150 9.98 -3.95 4.64
C ARG A 150 9.05 -2.93 5.28
N ALA A 151 8.35 -2.13 4.49
CA ALA A 151 7.37 -1.18 5.00
C ALA A 151 6.07 -1.29 4.21
N THR A 152 4.95 -1.08 4.88
CA THR A 152 3.63 -1.00 4.23
C THR A 152 2.82 0.12 4.87
N GLU A 153 2.18 0.93 4.04
CA GLU A 153 1.09 1.79 4.48
C GLU A 153 -0.20 0.96 4.42
N TYR A 154 -0.89 0.83 5.55
CA TYR A 154 -2.07 -0.05 5.68
C TYR A 154 -3.37 0.73 5.82
N ALA A 155 -3.27 1.98 6.24
CA ALA A 155 -4.31 2.99 6.20
C ALA A 155 -3.64 4.34 5.87
N PRO A 156 -4.38 5.33 5.35
CA PRO A 156 -3.80 6.65 5.07
C PRO A 156 -3.07 7.19 6.30
N GLN A 157 -1.79 7.54 6.12
CA GLN A 157 -0.91 8.05 7.18
C GLN A 157 -0.65 7.05 8.31
N GLN A 158 -0.72 5.74 8.03
CA GLN A 158 -0.36 4.70 8.98
C GLN A 158 0.60 3.71 8.35
N ILE A 159 1.86 3.79 8.78
CA ILE A 159 2.96 2.99 8.26
C ILE A 159 3.35 1.94 9.29
N TYR A 160 3.51 0.71 8.82
CA TYR A 160 4.08 -0.38 9.59
C TYR A 160 5.43 -0.81 8.99
N VAL A 161 6.45 -0.86 9.83
CA VAL A 161 7.84 -1.17 9.44
C VAL A 161 8.27 -2.50 10.02
N TYR A 162 8.72 -3.41 9.16
CA TYR A 162 9.35 -4.66 9.54
C TYR A 162 10.86 -4.53 9.43
N MET A 163 11.52 -4.40 10.57
CA MET A 163 12.97 -4.35 10.69
C MET A 163 13.56 -5.77 10.71
N THR A 164 14.65 -5.96 9.98
CA THR A 164 15.37 -7.23 9.90
C THR A 164 16.52 -7.27 10.92
N LYS A 165 16.67 -8.40 11.63
CA LYS A 165 17.80 -8.60 12.55
C LYS A 165 19.14 -8.54 11.80
N SER A 166 20.14 -7.93 12.40
CA SER A 166 21.46 -7.74 11.78
C SER A 166 22.24 -9.06 11.65
N GLU A 167 22.12 -9.94 12.64
CA GLU A 167 22.90 -11.17 12.77
C GLU A 167 22.49 -12.26 11.79
N THR A 168 21.19 -12.51 11.66
CA THR A 168 20.69 -13.58 10.78
C THR A 168 20.57 -13.11 9.34
N GLY A 169 20.33 -11.81 9.09
CA GLY A 169 20.03 -11.27 7.77
C GLY A 169 18.72 -11.81 7.14
N GLU A 170 18.19 -12.91 7.65
CA GLU A 170 16.97 -13.54 7.22
C GLU A 170 15.76 -12.75 7.70
N THR A 171 15.06 -12.18 6.72
CA THR A 171 13.69 -11.73 6.90
C THR A 171 12.80 -12.96 6.80
N SER A 172 12.18 -13.40 7.89
CA SER A 172 11.19 -14.48 7.82
C SER A 172 10.03 -13.99 6.93
N ALA A 173 10.00 -14.48 5.69
CA ALA A 173 8.99 -14.06 4.72
C ALA A 173 7.58 -14.37 5.24
N GLN A 174 7.43 -15.47 5.98
CA GLN A 174 6.20 -15.87 6.65
C GLN A 174 5.78 -14.90 7.75
N ASP A 175 6.72 -14.47 8.61
CA ASP A 175 6.44 -13.52 9.70
C ASP A 175 6.04 -12.14 9.13
N TRP A 176 6.72 -11.67 8.09
CA TRP A 176 6.31 -10.48 7.36
C TRP A 176 4.89 -10.60 6.78
N LEU A 177 4.60 -11.71 6.09
CA LEU A 177 3.29 -11.93 5.48
C LEU A 177 2.18 -11.96 6.53
N LEU A 178 2.42 -12.59 7.68
CA LEU A 178 1.50 -12.63 8.81
C LEU A 178 1.19 -11.23 9.32
N ARG A 179 2.23 -10.45 9.66
CA ARG A 179 2.06 -9.10 10.20
C ARG A 179 1.40 -8.17 9.19
N ARG A 180 1.83 -8.22 7.93
CA ARG A 180 1.20 -7.46 6.83
C ARG A 180 -0.29 -7.80 6.68
N PHE A 181 -0.64 -9.09 6.74
CA PHE A 181 -2.03 -9.52 6.66
C PHE A 181 -2.85 -8.97 7.83
N ILE A 182 -2.35 -9.11 9.06
CA ILE A 182 -3.05 -8.64 10.26
C ILE A 182 -3.29 -7.13 10.19
N VAL A 183 -2.22 -6.36 9.97
CA VAL A 183 -2.28 -4.91 9.94
C VAL A 183 -3.20 -4.39 8.83
N GLY A 184 -3.17 -5.01 7.64
CA GLY A 184 -4.02 -4.62 6.50
C GLY A 184 -5.49 -5.05 6.60
N ASN A 185 -5.82 -6.04 7.44
CA ASN A 185 -7.18 -6.56 7.59
C ASN A 185 -7.76 -6.33 8.99
N PHE A 186 -7.08 -5.58 9.84
CA PHE A 186 -7.52 -5.30 11.22
C PHE A 186 -8.88 -4.60 11.26
N GLY A 187 -9.16 -3.71 10.30
CA GLY A 187 -10.46 -3.06 10.17
C GLY A 187 -11.61 -4.06 9.99
N ASN A 188 -11.40 -5.16 9.28
CA ASN A 188 -12.42 -6.19 9.07
C ASN A 188 -12.81 -6.87 10.39
N PHE A 189 -11.84 -7.06 11.30
CA PHE A 189 -12.11 -7.56 12.64
C PHE A 189 -12.99 -6.59 13.44
N VAL A 190 -12.64 -5.30 13.41
CA VAL A 190 -13.38 -4.25 14.14
C VAL A 190 -14.79 -4.06 13.59
N MET A 191 -14.99 -4.20 12.27
CA MET A 191 -16.29 -4.01 11.60
C MET A 191 -17.20 -5.24 11.64
N GLY A 192 -16.81 -6.31 12.34
CA GLY A 192 -17.63 -7.53 12.49
C GLY A 192 -17.45 -8.57 11.38
N GLU A 193 -16.55 -8.36 10.43
CA GLU A 193 -16.15 -9.35 9.40
C GLU A 193 -15.02 -10.27 9.90
N GLU A 194 -15.04 -10.62 11.20
CA GLU A 194 -13.95 -11.31 11.88
C GLU A 194 -13.74 -12.77 11.41
N ALA A 195 -14.76 -13.45 10.91
CA ALA A 195 -14.69 -14.88 10.56
C ALA A 195 -13.57 -15.19 9.56
N ARG A 196 -13.45 -14.39 8.48
CA ARG A 196 -12.40 -14.56 7.46
C ARG A 196 -11.01 -14.22 8.00
N PHE A 197 -10.93 -13.17 8.83
CA PHE A 197 -9.69 -12.76 9.48
C PHE A 197 -9.17 -13.88 10.39
N LEU A 198 -10.02 -14.40 11.28
CA LEU A 198 -9.68 -15.43 12.25
C LEU A 198 -9.27 -16.74 11.59
N ALA A 199 -10.04 -17.21 10.60
CA ALA A 199 -9.71 -18.43 9.86
C ALA A 199 -8.35 -18.32 9.14
N THR A 200 -8.04 -17.16 8.57
CA THR A 200 -6.78 -16.94 7.86
C THR A 200 -5.60 -16.88 8.83
N VAL A 201 -5.71 -16.13 9.92
CA VAL A 201 -4.65 -16.03 10.94
C VAL A 201 -4.42 -17.38 11.63
N SER A 202 -5.51 -18.12 11.92
CA SER A 202 -5.45 -19.48 12.47
C SER A 202 -4.64 -20.40 11.55
N ARG A 203 -4.91 -20.39 10.24
CA ARG A 203 -4.14 -21.17 9.25
C ARG A 203 -2.66 -20.78 9.17
N MET A 204 -2.33 -19.50 9.35
CA MET A 204 -0.95 -19.02 9.27
C MET A 204 -0.14 -19.32 10.56
N THR A 205 -0.80 -19.42 11.71
CA THR A 205 -0.14 -19.46 13.03
C THR A 205 -0.35 -20.76 13.81
N GLY A 206 -1.38 -21.54 13.47
CA GLY A 206 -1.84 -22.69 14.27
C GLY A 206 -2.46 -22.30 15.62
N LEU A 207 -2.83 -21.02 15.82
CA LEU A 207 -3.56 -20.55 16.99
C LEU A 207 -5.06 -20.79 16.80
N THR A 208 -5.77 -21.13 17.89
CA THR A 208 -7.23 -21.27 17.81
C THR A 208 -7.89 -19.89 17.68
N GLU A 209 -9.07 -19.83 17.06
CA GLU A 209 -9.78 -18.56 16.86
C GLU A 209 -10.05 -17.83 18.19
N GLY A 210 -10.38 -18.57 19.26
CA GLY A 210 -10.56 -18.01 20.60
C GLY A 210 -9.29 -17.39 21.18
N GLN A 211 -8.11 -17.97 20.91
CA GLN A 211 -6.82 -17.40 21.31
C GLN A 211 -6.55 -16.10 20.54
N ILE A 212 -6.77 -16.10 19.23
CA ILE A 212 -6.56 -14.92 18.37
C ILE A 212 -7.49 -13.80 18.82
N LYS A 213 -8.79 -14.06 19.04
CA LYS A 213 -9.75 -13.08 19.56
C LYS A 213 -9.28 -12.46 20.86
N LYS A 214 -8.83 -13.28 21.83
CA LYS A 214 -8.33 -12.80 23.12
C LYS A 214 -7.12 -11.86 22.95
N ILE A 215 -6.20 -12.20 22.05
CA ILE A 215 -5.02 -11.38 21.76
C ILE A 215 -5.42 -10.05 21.11
N VAL A 216 -6.33 -10.08 20.12
CA VAL A 216 -6.78 -8.86 19.42
C VAL A 216 -7.56 -7.94 20.36
N ILE A 217 -8.43 -8.48 21.22
CA ILE A 217 -9.17 -7.68 22.23
C ILE A 217 -8.20 -7.02 23.22
N ALA A 218 -7.12 -7.71 23.60
CA ALA A 218 -6.10 -7.15 24.49
C ALA A 218 -5.20 -6.09 23.82
N ASN A 219 -5.15 -6.05 22.48
CA ASN A 219 -4.28 -5.19 21.69
C ASN A 219 -5.11 -4.39 20.67
N PRO A 220 -5.66 -3.23 21.06
CA PRO A 220 -6.65 -2.51 20.25
C PRO A 220 -6.06 -1.85 18.99
N THR A 221 -4.74 -1.82 18.85
CA THR A 221 -4.07 -1.25 17.68
C THR A 221 -3.57 -2.35 16.73
N PRO A 222 -3.62 -2.12 15.40
CA PRO A 222 -3.26 -3.13 14.40
C PRO A 222 -1.81 -3.61 14.51
N ASP A 223 -0.90 -2.72 14.85
CA ASP A 223 0.52 -2.98 15.07
C ASP A 223 0.76 -3.81 16.34
N ALA A 224 0.11 -3.47 17.45
CA ALA A 224 0.21 -4.24 18.69
C ALA A 224 -0.36 -5.65 18.52
N ALA A 225 -1.52 -5.77 17.86
CA ALA A 225 -2.11 -7.07 17.58
C ALA A 225 -1.23 -7.93 16.66
N ALA A 226 -0.64 -7.33 15.62
CA ALA A 226 0.29 -8.03 14.74
C ALA A 226 1.54 -8.53 15.47
N ASN A 227 2.09 -7.71 16.36
CA ASN A 227 3.24 -8.08 17.18
C ASN A 227 2.89 -9.20 18.16
N ALA A 228 1.80 -9.07 18.91
CA ALA A 228 1.38 -10.06 19.91
C ALA A 228 1.01 -11.42 19.29
N ILE A 229 0.35 -11.43 18.12
CA ILE A 229 0.02 -12.67 17.42
C ILE A 229 1.29 -13.36 16.92
N ALA A 230 2.22 -12.61 16.33
CA ALA A 230 3.45 -13.16 15.81
C ALA A 230 4.36 -13.71 16.90
N GLU A 231 4.47 -13.03 18.05
CA GLU A 231 5.19 -13.52 19.23
C GLU A 231 4.59 -14.84 19.73
N ARG A 232 3.26 -14.90 19.88
CA ARG A 232 2.57 -16.11 20.34
C ARG A 232 2.68 -17.28 19.36
N ALA A 233 2.74 -16.99 18.05
CA ALA A 233 2.95 -18.00 17.02
C ALA A 233 4.39 -18.53 17.00
N GLY A 234 5.37 -17.69 17.37
CA GLY A 234 6.77 -18.07 17.49
C GLY A 234 7.04 -19.04 18.64
N GLU A 235 6.38 -18.85 19.79
CA GLU A 235 6.54 -19.72 20.98
C GLU A 235 6.07 -21.18 20.77
N LYS A 236 5.26 -21.45 19.74
CA LYS A 236 4.77 -22.81 19.44
C LYS A 236 5.72 -23.63 18.57
N LYS A 237 6.76 -23.03 18.00
CA LYS A 237 7.73 -23.70 17.12
C LYS A 237 8.94 -24.18 17.90
#